data_AF-A0A835SJG5-F1
#
_entry.id   AF-A0A835SJG5-F1
#
_cell.length_a   1.000
_cell.length_b   1.000
_cell.length_c   1.000
_cell.angle_alpha   90.00
_cell.angle_beta   90.00
_cell.angle_gamma   90.00
#
_symmetry.space_group_name_H-M   'P 1'
#
loop_
_entity.id
_entity.type
_entity.pdbx_description
1 polymer ?
#
loop_
_entity_poly.entity_id
_entity_poly.type
_entity_poly.pdbx_seq_one_letter_code
_entity_poly.pdbx_strand_id
1 'polypeptide(L)'
;MKPNPSDSCPGHAFVAHWGRAEPWRALTLPQRERLLCLAASAGHAASLDAALVQCGCALKPAVLTAAAAAGNLAGCERLLREGCSFSTDALVGAARGGHLPALQLLLGAVVSGENVTDTYLAAAAQGACAGGQLSVLAWLQQVYGYSPRLPDAEAAARAGQVAVLEQVLLPLLLLPLLLPELGVSEEQPEPATRAARWGLLLAIVEGCPVAVL
;
A
#
# COMPACT_ATOMS: atom_id res chain seq x y z
N MET A 1 9.77 40.02 -21.80
CA MET A 1 8.57 39.16 -21.66
C MET A 1 8.62 38.48 -20.30
N LYS A 2 7.77 38.89 -19.36
CA LYS A 2 7.59 38.19 -18.07
C LYS A 2 6.50 37.13 -18.27
N PRO A 3 6.70 35.86 -17.93
CA PRO A 3 5.65 34.85 -18.05
C PRO A 3 4.50 35.16 -17.08
N ASN A 4 3.26 35.01 -17.55
CA ASN A 4 2.05 35.19 -16.75
C ASN A 4 2.00 34.15 -15.62
N PRO A 5 1.62 34.53 -14.39
CA PRO A 5 1.59 33.63 -13.23
C PRO A 5 0.39 32.65 -13.21
N SER A 6 -0.44 32.62 -14.26
CA SER A 6 -1.69 31.85 -14.29
C SER A 6 -1.57 30.46 -14.91
N ASP A 7 -0.53 30.20 -15.69
CA ASP A 7 -0.42 28.95 -16.46
C ASP A 7 0.52 27.93 -15.83
N SER A 8 0.93 28.16 -14.56
CA SER A 8 1.96 27.36 -13.96
C SER A 8 1.45 26.02 -13.40
N CYS A 9 1.21 25.01 -14.25
CA CYS A 9 0.90 23.66 -13.77
C CYS A 9 1.84 23.29 -12.61
N PRO A 10 1.32 22.78 -11.49
CA PRO A 10 2.07 22.68 -10.24
C PRO A 10 3.41 21.94 -10.37
N GLY A 11 3.51 20.99 -11.31
CA GLY A 11 4.76 20.29 -11.64
C GLY A 11 5.87 21.19 -12.19
N HIS A 12 5.59 22.10 -13.12
CA HIS A 12 6.66 22.92 -13.68
C HIS A 12 7.02 24.12 -12.79
N ALA A 13 6.07 24.63 -12.00
CA ALA A 13 6.37 25.58 -10.93
C ALA A 13 7.34 24.94 -9.91
N PHE A 14 7.12 23.66 -9.59
CA PHE A 14 8.04 22.89 -8.76
C PHE A 14 9.41 22.79 -9.41
N VAL A 15 9.52 22.39 -10.68
CA VAL A 15 10.82 22.28 -11.39
C VAL A 15 11.52 23.65 -11.48
N ALA A 16 10.79 24.74 -11.70
CA ALA A 16 11.36 26.08 -11.78
C ALA A 16 12.01 26.53 -10.45
N HIS A 17 11.37 26.19 -9.33
CA HIS A 17 11.88 26.55 -8.00
C HIS A 17 12.90 25.51 -7.48
N TRP A 18 12.53 24.24 -7.44
CA TRP A 18 13.30 23.14 -6.86
C TRP A 18 14.30 22.48 -7.82
N GLY A 19 14.37 22.89 -9.09
CA GLY A 19 15.37 22.38 -10.04
C GLY A 19 16.81 22.88 -9.78
N ARG A 20 17.00 23.79 -8.82
CA ARG A 20 18.30 24.39 -8.46
C ARG A 20 18.75 23.87 -7.10
N ALA A 21 20.06 23.82 -6.84
CA ALA A 21 20.59 23.36 -5.54
C ALA A 21 20.30 24.32 -4.37
N GLU A 22 20.15 25.62 -4.63
CA GLU A 22 20.08 26.65 -3.58
C GLU A 22 18.88 26.49 -2.62
N PRO A 23 17.63 26.24 -3.10
CA PRO A 23 16.50 26.02 -2.21
C PRO A 23 16.64 24.77 -1.35
N TRP A 24 17.27 23.72 -1.87
CA TRP A 24 17.53 22.49 -1.10
C TRP A 24 18.54 22.73 0.02
N ARG A 25 19.56 23.56 -0.21
CA ARG A 25 20.56 23.90 0.83
C ARG A 25 19.95 24.57 2.05
N ALA A 26 18.87 25.32 1.89
CA ALA A 26 18.15 25.97 2.99
C ALA A 26 17.32 24.99 3.85
N LEU A 27 17.09 23.76 3.38
CA LEU A 27 16.25 22.78 4.06
C LEU A 27 17.04 21.82 4.94
N THR A 28 16.41 21.42 6.04
CA THR A 28 16.88 20.32 6.90
C THR A 28 16.69 18.96 6.23
N LEU A 29 17.44 17.94 6.64
CA LEU A 29 17.32 16.58 6.07
C LEU A 29 15.88 16.04 6.08
N PRO A 30 15.10 16.13 7.18
CA PRO A 30 13.71 15.66 7.19
C PRO A 30 12.80 16.41 6.20
N GLN A 31 13.05 17.71 5.98
CA GLN A 31 12.27 18.50 5.02
C GLN A 31 12.58 18.09 3.58
N ARG A 32 13.86 17.84 3.27
CA ARG A 32 14.28 17.34 1.95
C ARG A 32 13.66 15.98 1.64
N GLU A 33 13.69 15.07 2.62
CA GLU A 33 13.05 13.76 2.50
C GLU A 33 11.54 13.89 2.26
N ARG A 34 10.87 14.78 3.01
CA ARG A 34 9.43 15.01 2.83
C ARG A 34 9.10 15.59 1.46
N LEU A 35 9.88 16.53 0.95
CA LEU A 35 9.71 17.06 -0.40
C LEU A 35 9.95 16.00 -1.47
N LEU A 36 10.93 15.11 -1.26
CA LEU A 36 11.16 14.01 -2.18
C LEU A 36 9.97 13.04 -2.21
N CYS A 37 9.38 12.70 -1.06
CA CYS A 37 8.14 11.91 -1.01
C CYS A 37 6.98 12.61 -1.74
N LEU A 38 6.84 13.93 -1.61
CA LEU A 38 5.82 14.70 -2.31
C LEU A 38 6.05 14.72 -3.84
N ALA A 39 7.29 14.88 -4.28
CA ALA A 39 7.62 14.81 -5.70
C ALA A 39 7.34 13.41 -6.27
N ALA A 40 7.61 12.36 -5.47
CA ALA A 40 7.35 10.98 -5.82
C ALA A 40 5.83 10.69 -5.93
N SER A 41 5.00 11.22 -5.03
CA SER A 41 3.55 11.04 -5.09
C SER A 41 2.85 11.93 -6.12
N ALA A 42 3.46 13.04 -6.56
CA ALA A 42 2.82 14.00 -7.47
C ALA A 42 2.62 13.49 -8.92
N GLY A 43 3.25 12.37 -9.31
CA GLY A 43 3.09 11.83 -10.67
C GLY A 43 3.84 12.60 -11.77
N HIS A 44 4.58 13.66 -11.44
CA HIS A 44 5.32 14.46 -12.42
C HIS A 44 6.78 14.02 -12.50
N ALA A 45 7.14 13.29 -13.56
CA ALA A 45 8.47 12.72 -13.76
C ALA A 45 9.60 13.77 -13.63
N ALA A 46 9.44 14.94 -14.26
CA ALA A 46 10.44 16.00 -14.19
C ALA A 46 10.63 16.58 -12.76
N SER A 47 9.58 16.61 -11.93
CA SER A 47 9.68 17.03 -10.53
C SER A 47 10.45 16.00 -9.73
N LEU A 48 10.19 14.71 -9.94
CA LEU A 48 10.90 13.63 -9.28
C LEU A 48 12.37 13.61 -9.69
N ASP A 49 12.67 13.72 -10.99
CA ASP A 49 14.05 13.77 -11.47
C ASP A 49 14.82 14.97 -10.92
N ALA A 50 14.20 16.16 -10.93
CA ALA A 50 14.78 17.35 -10.32
C ALA A 50 15.04 17.15 -8.82
N ALA A 51 14.11 16.54 -8.10
CA ALA A 51 14.25 16.26 -6.68
C ALA A 51 15.36 15.24 -6.39
N LEU A 52 15.47 14.17 -7.19
CA LEU A 52 16.51 13.14 -7.03
C LEU A 52 17.92 13.73 -7.24
N VAL A 53 18.09 14.60 -8.22
CA VAL A 53 19.38 15.26 -8.49
C VAL A 53 19.78 16.22 -7.36
N GLN A 54 18.82 16.91 -6.75
CA GLN A 54 19.10 18.01 -5.83
C GLN A 54 18.97 17.65 -4.33
N CYS A 55 18.28 16.57 -3.95
CA CYS A 55 18.01 16.32 -2.52
C CYS A 55 19.28 16.03 -1.71
N GLY A 56 20.29 15.40 -2.34
CA GLY A 56 21.53 14.98 -1.67
C GLY A 56 21.28 14.07 -0.47
N CYS A 57 20.20 13.29 -0.52
CA CYS A 57 19.66 12.48 0.56
C CYS A 57 19.62 11.01 0.15
N ALA A 58 19.77 10.09 1.12
CA ALA A 58 19.66 8.67 0.84
C ALA A 58 18.20 8.30 0.51
N LEU A 59 18.01 7.42 -0.48
CA LEU A 59 16.69 6.95 -0.89
C LEU A 59 16.12 5.97 0.13
N LYS A 60 15.28 6.51 1.02
CA LYS A 60 14.53 5.75 2.02
C LYS A 60 13.32 5.05 1.40
N PRO A 61 12.87 3.90 1.95
CA PRO A 61 11.71 3.17 1.44
C PRO A 61 10.44 4.01 1.38
N ALA A 62 10.29 4.98 2.28
CA ALA A 62 9.14 5.88 2.35
C ALA A 62 8.89 6.65 1.04
N VAL A 63 9.94 6.93 0.25
CA VAL A 63 9.79 7.62 -1.05
C VAL A 63 9.11 6.70 -2.06
N LEU A 64 9.52 5.43 -2.12
CA LEU A 64 8.89 4.42 -2.96
C LEU A 64 7.46 4.16 -2.51
N THR A 65 7.21 4.08 -1.20
CA THR A 65 5.86 3.96 -0.63
C THR A 65 4.95 5.11 -1.06
N ALA A 66 5.45 6.36 -1.05
CA ALA A 66 4.67 7.52 -1.47
C ALA A 66 4.32 7.48 -2.97
N ALA A 67 5.26 7.08 -3.83
CA ALA A 67 4.98 6.89 -5.26
C ALA A 67 3.96 5.77 -5.50
N ALA A 68 4.12 4.65 -4.81
CA ALA A 68 3.27 3.48 -4.91
C ALA A 68 1.84 3.76 -4.47
N ALA A 69 1.67 4.43 -3.32
CA ALA A 69 0.37 4.84 -2.79
C ALA A 69 -0.36 5.86 -3.66
N ALA A 70 0.38 6.62 -4.49
CA ALA A 70 -0.19 7.53 -5.48
C ALA A 70 -0.40 6.90 -6.87
N GLY A 71 0.03 5.65 -7.06
CA GLY A 71 -0.05 4.96 -8.34
C GLY A 71 0.90 5.50 -9.41
N ASN A 72 1.95 6.23 -9.01
CA ASN A 72 2.95 6.77 -9.92
C ASN A 72 3.91 5.68 -10.41
N LEU A 73 3.46 4.88 -11.39
CA LEU A 73 4.23 3.77 -11.96
C LEU A 73 5.62 4.19 -12.44
N ALA A 74 5.69 5.28 -13.22
CA ALA A 74 6.96 5.80 -13.73
C ALA A 74 7.90 6.25 -12.60
N GLY A 75 7.33 6.81 -11.53
CA GLY A 75 8.07 7.14 -10.31
C GLY A 75 8.61 5.89 -9.59
N CYS A 76 7.80 4.84 -9.45
CA CYS A 76 8.23 3.57 -8.87
C CYS A 76 9.37 2.93 -9.67
N GLU A 77 9.26 2.87 -11.01
CA GLU A 77 10.32 2.38 -11.91
C GLU A 77 11.62 3.17 -11.72
N ARG A 78 11.51 4.49 -11.72
CA ARG A 78 12.65 5.39 -11.57
C ARG A 78 13.36 5.16 -10.24
N LEU A 79 12.60 5.08 -9.14
CA LEU A 79 13.13 4.90 -7.78
C LEU A 79 13.78 3.52 -7.60
N LEU A 80 13.19 2.46 -8.16
CA LEU A 80 13.79 1.12 -8.11
C LEU A 80 15.08 1.04 -8.93
N ARG A 81 15.15 1.74 -10.08
CA ARG A 81 16.39 1.83 -10.89
C ARG A 81 17.51 2.57 -10.16
N GLU A 82 17.18 3.56 -9.33
CA GLU A 82 18.13 4.27 -8.46
C GLU A 82 18.51 3.45 -7.20
N GLY A 83 18.03 2.22 -7.06
CA GLY A 83 18.36 1.35 -5.93
C GLY A 83 17.64 1.75 -4.63
N CYS A 84 16.48 2.41 -4.72
CA CYS A 84 15.67 2.69 -3.55
C CYS A 84 15.31 1.38 -2.84
N SER A 85 15.54 1.35 -1.53
CA SER A 85 15.20 0.20 -0.69
C SER A 85 13.70 -0.07 -0.68
N PHE A 86 13.34 -1.35 -0.62
CA PHE A 86 11.97 -1.84 -0.70
C PHE A 86 11.39 -2.08 0.71
N SER A 87 10.14 -1.68 0.93
CA SER A 87 9.36 -1.99 2.15
C SER A 87 8.00 -2.58 1.75
N THR A 88 7.45 -3.47 2.58
CA THR A 88 6.07 -3.97 2.45
C THR A 88 5.03 -2.84 2.43
N ASP A 89 5.34 -1.69 3.04
CA ASP A 89 4.45 -0.52 3.05
C ASP A 89 4.13 -0.01 1.64
N ALA A 90 5.06 -0.17 0.69
CA ALA A 90 4.82 0.21 -0.70
C ALA A 90 3.75 -0.67 -1.35
N LEU A 91 3.74 -1.97 -1.03
CA LEU A 91 2.69 -2.90 -1.48
C LEU A 91 1.35 -2.55 -0.84
N VAL A 92 1.34 -2.29 0.47
CA VAL A 92 0.13 -1.88 1.21
C VAL A 92 -0.43 -0.60 0.59
N GLY A 93 0.41 0.40 0.34
CA GLY A 93 0.02 1.68 -0.25
C GLY A 93 -0.57 1.53 -1.66
N ALA A 94 0.13 0.83 -2.56
CA ALA A 94 -0.36 0.58 -3.92
C ALA A 94 -1.66 -0.22 -3.93
N ALA A 95 -1.74 -1.28 -3.12
CA ALA A 95 -2.91 -2.13 -3.05
C ALA A 95 -4.11 -1.39 -2.44
N ARG A 96 -3.91 -0.54 -1.43
CA ARG A 96 -4.96 0.28 -0.83
C ARG A 96 -5.53 1.31 -1.79
N GLY A 97 -4.70 1.89 -2.65
CA GLY A 97 -5.14 2.81 -3.72
C GLY A 97 -5.70 2.11 -4.97
N GLY A 98 -5.66 0.77 -5.03
CA GLY A 98 -6.11 0.01 -6.21
C GLY A 98 -5.15 0.11 -7.40
N HIS A 99 -3.91 0.53 -7.18
CA HIS A 99 -2.93 0.79 -8.23
C HIS A 99 -2.25 -0.51 -8.71
N LEU A 100 -3.02 -1.33 -9.41
CA LEU A 100 -2.60 -2.65 -9.87
C LEU A 100 -1.28 -2.65 -10.67
N PRO A 101 -1.02 -1.73 -11.63
CA PRO A 101 0.25 -1.71 -12.35
C PRO A 101 1.45 -1.45 -11.44
N ALA A 102 1.32 -0.54 -10.48
CA ALA A 102 2.38 -0.28 -9.50
C ALA A 102 2.62 -1.49 -8.60
N LEU A 103 1.54 -2.15 -8.16
CA LEU A 103 1.63 -3.37 -7.35
C LEU A 103 2.31 -4.52 -8.11
N GLN A 104 1.95 -4.74 -9.39
CA GLN A 104 2.56 -5.74 -10.25
C GLN A 104 4.06 -5.51 -10.41
N LEU A 105 4.46 -4.26 -10.62
CA LEU A 105 5.86 -3.89 -10.73
C LEU A 105 6.63 -4.16 -9.44
N LEU A 106 6.08 -3.74 -8.31
CA LEU A 106 6.68 -3.93 -6.99
C LEU A 106 6.83 -5.42 -6.67
N LEU A 107 5.82 -6.23 -6.93
CA LEU A 107 5.90 -7.68 -6.74
C LEU A 107 6.91 -8.31 -7.71
N GLY A 108 6.92 -7.93 -9.00
CA GLY A 108 7.90 -8.44 -9.98
C GLY A 108 9.36 -8.12 -9.61
N ALA A 109 9.60 -6.93 -9.03
CA ALA A 109 10.92 -6.54 -8.54
C ALA A 109 11.39 -7.41 -7.35
N VAL A 110 10.45 -7.85 -6.51
CA VAL A 110 10.73 -8.74 -5.36
C VAL A 110 10.85 -10.21 -5.80
N VAL A 111 10.01 -10.68 -6.72
CA VAL A 111 10.01 -12.07 -7.24
C VAL A 111 11.34 -12.44 -7.90
N SER A 112 12.07 -11.45 -8.41
CA SER A 112 13.38 -11.64 -9.05
C SER A 112 14.50 -12.03 -8.07
N GLY A 113 14.27 -11.92 -6.75
CA GLY A 113 15.14 -12.42 -5.70
C GLY A 113 14.42 -13.46 -4.85
N GLU A 114 14.64 -14.74 -5.13
CA GLU A 114 14.29 -15.94 -4.34
C GLU A 114 13.01 -15.86 -3.47
N ASN A 115 11.94 -16.51 -3.97
CA ASN A 115 10.65 -16.74 -3.33
C ASN A 115 9.86 -15.48 -2.96
N VAL A 116 8.68 -15.35 -3.59
CA VAL A 116 7.62 -14.51 -3.06
C VAL A 116 7.31 -15.02 -1.65
N THR A 117 7.81 -14.34 -0.64
CA THR A 117 7.45 -14.68 0.73
C THR A 117 5.96 -14.36 0.89
N ASP A 118 5.21 -15.31 1.47
CA ASP A 118 3.79 -15.15 1.83
C ASP A 118 3.49 -13.79 2.50
N THR A 119 4.49 -13.22 3.20
CA THR A 119 4.45 -11.89 3.80
C THR A 119 4.19 -10.74 2.82
N TYR A 120 4.72 -10.77 1.59
CA TYR A 120 4.48 -9.70 0.60
C TYR A 120 3.06 -9.77 0.02
N LEU A 121 2.57 -10.98 -0.25
CA LEU A 121 1.19 -11.20 -0.69
C LEU A 121 0.21 -10.84 0.42
N ALA A 122 0.51 -11.19 1.68
CA ALA A 122 -0.25 -10.77 2.85
C ALA A 122 -0.36 -9.25 2.95
N ALA A 123 0.77 -8.54 2.82
CA ALA A 123 0.81 -7.08 2.89
C ALA A 123 -0.05 -6.44 1.77
N ALA A 124 0.06 -6.96 0.55
CA ALA A 124 -0.77 -6.51 -0.57
C ALA A 124 -2.27 -6.76 -0.32
N ALA A 125 -2.63 -7.95 0.18
CA ALA A 125 -4.02 -8.30 0.48
C ALA A 125 -4.61 -7.43 1.59
N GLN A 126 -3.88 -7.21 2.69
CA GLN A 126 -4.31 -6.30 3.76
C GLN A 126 -4.53 -4.88 3.26
N GLY A 127 -3.62 -4.37 2.42
CA GLY A 127 -3.78 -3.07 1.78
C GLY A 127 -5.03 -2.99 0.91
N ALA A 128 -5.24 -3.99 0.06
CA ALA A 128 -6.42 -4.08 -0.80
C ALA A 128 -7.72 -4.14 0.02
N CYS A 129 -7.74 -4.95 1.09
CA CYS A 129 -8.87 -5.05 2.01
C CYS A 129 -9.19 -3.73 2.71
N ALA A 130 -8.16 -3.06 3.27
CA ALA A 130 -8.32 -1.74 3.89
C ALA A 130 -8.74 -0.66 2.88
N GLY A 131 -8.44 -0.83 1.60
CA GLY A 131 -8.78 0.09 0.52
C GLY A 131 -10.11 -0.20 -0.18
N GLY A 132 -10.78 -1.30 0.14
CA GLY A 132 -11.98 -1.72 -0.58
C GLY A 132 -11.73 -2.27 -1.99
N GLN A 133 -10.49 -2.64 -2.32
CA GLN A 133 -10.03 -2.88 -3.69
C GLN A 133 -10.22 -4.34 -4.12
N LEU A 134 -11.46 -4.69 -4.47
CA LEU A 134 -11.83 -6.05 -4.90
C LEU A 134 -11.07 -6.53 -6.15
N SER A 135 -10.76 -5.64 -7.09
CA SER A 135 -10.00 -5.97 -8.30
C SER A 135 -8.59 -6.45 -7.99
N VAL A 136 -7.95 -5.85 -6.98
CA VAL A 136 -6.61 -6.25 -6.52
C VAL A 136 -6.67 -7.60 -5.82
N LEU A 137 -7.68 -7.84 -4.97
CA LEU A 137 -7.87 -9.14 -4.30
C LEU A 137 -8.14 -10.27 -5.30
N ALA A 138 -9.03 -10.04 -6.28
CA ALA A 138 -9.30 -10.99 -7.34
C ALA A 138 -8.04 -11.32 -8.15
N TRP A 139 -7.22 -10.31 -8.45
CA TRP A 139 -5.94 -10.51 -9.12
C TRP A 139 -4.96 -11.35 -8.28
N LEU A 140 -4.83 -11.06 -6.97
CA LEU A 140 -3.97 -11.83 -6.05
C LEU A 140 -4.41 -13.30 -5.97
N GLN A 141 -5.73 -13.55 -5.94
CA GLN A 141 -6.31 -14.90 -5.96
C GLN A 141 -6.02 -15.62 -7.28
N GLN A 142 -6.23 -14.95 -8.42
CA GLN A 142 -6.08 -15.56 -9.74
C GLN A 142 -4.63 -15.87 -10.09
N VAL A 143 -3.70 -14.97 -9.78
CA VAL A 143 -2.30 -15.09 -10.22
C VAL A 143 -1.46 -15.88 -9.22
N TYR A 144 -1.67 -15.67 -7.92
CA TYR A 144 -0.85 -16.28 -6.87
C TYR A 144 -1.60 -17.31 -6.03
N GLY A 145 -2.88 -17.57 -6.31
CA GLY A 145 -3.68 -18.48 -5.49
C GLY A 145 -3.89 -17.98 -4.06
N TYR A 146 -3.74 -16.67 -3.81
CA TYR A 146 -3.78 -16.11 -2.46
C TYR A 146 -5.17 -16.29 -1.84
N SER A 147 -5.26 -16.97 -0.70
CA SER A 147 -6.52 -17.04 0.06
C SER A 147 -6.56 -15.96 1.14
N PRO A 148 -7.60 -15.11 1.19
CA PRO A 148 -7.78 -14.15 2.28
C PRO A 148 -7.78 -14.82 3.65
N ARG A 149 -7.18 -14.15 4.64
CA ARG A 149 -7.02 -14.60 6.02
C ARG A 149 -7.69 -13.63 7.00
N LEU A 150 -7.72 -14.00 8.29
CA LEU A 150 -8.25 -13.14 9.36
C LEU A 150 -7.65 -11.72 9.37
N PRO A 151 -6.31 -11.51 9.21
CA PRO A 151 -5.76 -10.16 9.16
C PRO A 151 -6.30 -9.31 7.98
N ASP A 152 -6.63 -9.95 6.85
CA ASP A 152 -7.22 -9.27 5.70
C ASP A 152 -8.66 -8.82 6.01
N ALA A 153 -9.43 -9.68 6.70
CA ALA A 153 -10.77 -9.35 7.18
C ALA A 153 -10.75 -8.22 8.23
N GLU A 154 -9.83 -8.28 9.19
CA GLU A 154 -9.65 -7.22 10.19
C GLU A 154 -9.28 -5.88 9.55
N ALA A 155 -8.44 -5.89 8.51
CA ALA A 155 -8.07 -4.69 7.78
C ALA A 155 -9.27 -4.08 7.04
N ALA A 156 -10.11 -4.91 6.39
CA ALA A 156 -11.36 -4.46 5.79
C ALA A 156 -12.33 -3.91 6.84
N ALA A 157 -12.49 -4.60 7.98
CA ALA A 157 -13.37 -4.20 9.07
C ALA A 157 -12.96 -2.86 9.69
N ARG A 158 -11.69 -2.69 10.09
CA ARG A 158 -11.16 -1.42 10.62
C ARG A 158 -11.33 -0.25 9.66
N ALA A 159 -11.28 -0.52 8.36
CA ALA A 159 -11.45 0.49 7.33
C ALA A 159 -12.92 0.73 6.92
N GLY A 160 -13.87 0.04 7.54
CA GLY A 160 -15.31 0.15 7.23
C GLY A 160 -15.70 -0.40 5.86
N GLN A 161 -14.90 -1.29 5.26
CA GLN A 161 -15.09 -1.81 3.91
C GLN A 161 -16.03 -3.02 3.88
N VAL A 162 -17.33 -2.77 4.09
CA VAL A 162 -18.36 -3.82 4.26
C VAL A 162 -18.40 -4.81 3.08
N ALA A 163 -18.36 -4.32 1.84
CA ALA A 163 -18.43 -5.19 0.66
C ALA A 163 -17.26 -6.19 0.57
N VAL A 164 -16.05 -5.75 0.94
CA VAL A 164 -14.88 -6.63 0.98
C VAL A 164 -14.96 -7.57 2.18
N LEU A 165 -15.40 -7.05 3.32
CA LEU A 165 -15.56 -7.81 4.55
C LEU A 165 -16.53 -8.98 4.35
N GLU A 166 -17.68 -8.76 3.70
CA GLU A 166 -18.64 -9.83 3.36
C GLU A 166 -18.01 -10.89 2.45
N GLN A 167 -17.31 -10.47 1.39
CA GLN A 167 -16.66 -11.41 0.47
C GLN A 167 -15.54 -12.21 1.13
N VAL A 168 -14.81 -11.62 2.07
CA VAL A 168 -13.68 -12.28 2.76
C VAL A 168 -14.18 -13.13 3.95
N LEU A 169 -15.22 -12.70 4.66
CA LEU A 169 -15.76 -13.42 5.81
C LEU A 169 -16.58 -14.65 5.43
N LEU A 170 -17.40 -14.57 4.36
CA LEU A 170 -18.24 -15.70 3.95
C LEU A 170 -17.42 -17.01 3.77
N PRO A 171 -16.31 -17.02 3.03
CA PRO A 171 -15.44 -18.20 2.91
C PRO A 171 -14.81 -18.63 4.25
N LEU A 172 -14.38 -17.66 5.08
CA LEU A 172 -13.72 -17.93 6.36
C LEU A 172 -14.69 -18.52 7.41
N LEU A 173 -15.97 -18.17 7.36
CA LEU A 173 -17.01 -18.68 8.24
C LEU A 173 -17.63 -20.00 7.75
N LEU A 174 -17.59 -20.26 6.44
CA LEU A 174 -18.10 -21.50 5.84
C LEU A 174 -17.09 -22.66 5.94
N LEU A 175 -15.78 -22.39 5.95
CA LEU A 175 -14.74 -23.44 6.04
C LEU A 175 -14.87 -24.34 7.28
N PRO A 176 -15.17 -23.83 8.49
CA PRO A 176 -15.39 -24.65 9.68
C PRO A 176 -16.72 -25.43 9.67
N LEU A 177 -17.71 -25.01 8.87
CA LEU A 177 -19.04 -25.65 8.83
C LEU A 177 -19.14 -26.77 7.79
N LEU A 178 -18.23 -26.80 6.81
CA LEU A 178 -18.21 -27.77 5.70
C LEU A 178 -17.33 -29.00 5.96
N LEU A 179 -16.63 -29.06 7.09
CA LEU A 179 -15.77 -30.18 7.50
C LEU A 179 -16.32 -30.83 8.78
N PRO A 180 -17.50 -31.51 8.74
CA PRO A 180 -17.96 -32.26 9.89
C PRO A 180 -17.11 -33.55 10.01
N GLU A 181 -16.49 -33.71 11.17
CA GLU A 181 -16.10 -34.99 11.77
C GLU A 181 -14.98 -35.79 11.06
N LEU A 182 -13.72 -35.43 11.33
CA LEU A 182 -12.71 -36.44 11.64
C LEU A 182 -12.20 -36.21 13.07
N GLY A 183 -13.06 -36.54 14.05
CA GLY A 183 -12.66 -37.01 15.38
C GLY A 183 -11.62 -36.20 16.12
N VAL A 184 -11.78 -34.87 16.21
CA VAL A 184 -10.99 -34.07 17.15
C VAL A 184 -11.83 -33.90 18.41
N SER A 185 -11.35 -34.51 19.49
CA SER A 185 -11.80 -34.26 20.87
C SER A 185 -12.01 -32.76 21.10
N GLU A 186 -12.95 -32.37 21.97
CA GLU A 186 -13.19 -30.97 22.39
C GLU A 186 -11.90 -30.29 22.90
N GLU A 187 -10.99 -29.91 22.01
CA GLU A 187 -9.89 -29.01 22.29
C GLU A 187 -10.49 -27.61 22.25
N GLN A 188 -10.54 -27.00 23.43
CA GLN A 188 -10.90 -25.60 23.59
C GLN A 188 -10.16 -24.77 22.54
N PRO A 189 -10.82 -23.83 21.85
CA PRO A 189 -10.15 -23.05 20.82
C PRO A 189 -8.92 -22.39 21.43
N GLU A 190 -7.75 -22.75 20.90
CA GLU A 190 -6.43 -22.20 21.25
C GLU A 190 -6.58 -20.70 21.53
N PRO A 191 -6.02 -20.17 22.64
CA PRO A 191 -6.24 -18.79 23.08
C PRO A 191 -5.95 -17.74 21.99
N ALA A 192 -5.06 -18.04 21.05
CA ALA A 192 -4.77 -17.23 19.87
C ALA A 192 -5.99 -17.05 18.94
N THR A 193 -6.78 -18.10 18.73
CA THR A 193 -7.99 -18.09 17.88
C THR A 193 -9.09 -17.23 18.48
N ARG A 194 -9.23 -17.28 19.81
CA ARG A 194 -10.19 -16.45 20.55
C ARG A 194 -9.78 -14.97 20.53
N ALA A 195 -8.48 -14.69 20.70
CA ALA A 195 -7.95 -13.33 20.62
C ALA A 195 -8.14 -12.73 19.22
N ALA A 196 -7.89 -13.50 18.15
CA ALA A 196 -8.10 -13.06 16.77
C ALA A 196 -9.59 -12.79 16.47
N ARG A 197 -10.50 -13.67 16.90
CA ARG A 197 -11.95 -13.44 16.78
C ARG A 197 -12.42 -12.20 17.53
N TRP A 198 -11.89 -11.97 18.74
CA TRP A 198 -12.18 -10.77 19.51
C TRP A 198 -11.64 -9.50 18.85
N GLY A 199 -10.43 -9.56 18.29
CA GLY A 199 -9.82 -8.47 17.52
C GLY A 199 -10.68 -8.08 16.31
N LEU A 200 -11.21 -9.05 15.57
CA LEU A 200 -12.14 -8.80 14.47
C LEU A 200 -13.45 -8.15 14.94
N LEU A 201 -14.03 -8.59 16.06
CA LEU A 201 -15.26 -7.98 16.60
C LEU A 201 -15.03 -6.51 16.97
N LEU A 202 -13.90 -6.20 17.62
CA LEU A 202 -13.52 -4.81 17.91
C LEU A 202 -13.33 -4.00 16.63
N ALA A 203 -12.64 -4.56 15.64
CA ALA A 203 -12.43 -3.92 14.34
C ALA A 203 -13.76 -3.57 13.63
N ILE A 204 -14.75 -4.45 13.70
CA ILE A 204 -16.10 -4.20 13.16
C ILE A 204 -16.76 -3.05 13.91
N VAL A 205 -16.69 -3.04 15.25
CA VAL A 205 -17.28 -1.98 16.08
C VAL A 205 -16.63 -0.63 15.82
N GLU A 206 -15.30 -0.57 15.68
CA GLU A 206 -14.55 0.66 15.41
C GLU A 206 -14.76 1.17 13.97
N GLY A 207 -14.92 0.27 13.00
CA GLY A 207 -15.10 0.61 11.59
C GLY A 207 -16.53 0.97 11.18
N CYS A 208 -17.54 0.68 12.02
CA CYS A 208 -18.92 1.06 11.77
C CYS A 208 -19.12 2.58 11.99
N PRO A 209 -19.51 3.36 10.97
CA PRO A 209 -19.92 4.73 11.19
C PRO A 209 -21.17 4.74 12.07
N VAL A 210 -21.16 5.59 13.10
CA VAL A 210 -22.21 5.73 14.15
C VAL A 210 -23.64 5.90 13.58
N ALA A 211 -23.80 6.19 12.29
CA ALA A 211 -25.08 6.30 11.60
C ALA A 211 -25.83 4.98 11.37
N VAL A 212 -25.23 3.82 11.67
CA VAL A 212 -25.84 2.47 11.49
C VAL A 212 -26.05 1.75 12.85
N LEU A 213 -25.80 2.43 13.97
CA LEU A 213 -26.23 2.00 15.32
C LEU A 213 -27.51 2.74 15.73
#